data_AF-A0A150XTG4-F1
#
_entry.id   AF-A0A150XTG4-F1
#
_cell.length_a   1.000
_cell.length_b   1.000
_cell.length_c   1.000
_cell.angle_alpha   90.00
_cell.angle_beta   90.00
_cell.angle_gamma   90.00
#
_symmetry.space_group_name_H-M   'P 1'
#
loop_
_entity.id
_entity.type
_entity.pdbx_description
1 polymer ?
#
loop_
_entity_poly.entity_id
_entity_poly.type
_entity_poly.pdbx_seq_one_letter_code
_entity_poly.pdbx_strand_id
1 'polypeptide(L)'
;MINASQTQQIRSYLLQQGFTNPELIDDLVDHLSCEIELLIEDEQMDFATAFSNAKEKVMPDYAIQIENDLKFLTTKKYNTMIKKLAFIGGYASAVCLCFAILFFSQSLLGSKGSEFKMQAIQAEYYSANPDGTISPYGLEQQMNTIRLENAVESSLKFDLAETFLIISFILFASLYLPYQFYSKYQRSEESLQQA
;
A
#
# COMPACT_ATOMS: atom_id res chain seq x y z
N MET A 1 31.56 36.75 -19.99
CA MET A 1 30.08 36.76 -20.12
C MET A 1 29.62 36.35 -21.51
N ILE A 2 28.77 35.32 -21.59
CA ILE A 2 28.14 34.83 -22.85
C ILE A 2 26.85 35.59 -23.16
N ASN A 3 26.50 35.66 -24.45
CA ASN A 3 25.38 36.44 -24.94
C ASN A 3 24.06 35.62 -24.99
N ALA A 4 22.93 36.32 -25.07
CA ALA A 4 21.60 35.68 -25.12
C ALA A 4 21.44 34.68 -26.30
N SER A 5 22.14 34.90 -27.42
CA SER A 5 22.10 33.98 -28.56
C SER A 5 22.86 32.66 -28.30
N GLN A 6 23.94 32.72 -27.52
CA GLN A 6 24.74 31.57 -27.10
C GLN A 6 23.99 30.75 -26.05
N THR A 7 23.32 31.41 -25.10
CA THR A 7 22.41 30.73 -24.15
C THR A 7 21.27 30.01 -24.88
N GLN A 8 20.68 30.63 -25.90
CA GLN A 8 19.67 30.01 -26.75
C GLN A 8 20.22 28.79 -27.50
N GLN A 9 21.47 28.84 -27.96
CA GLN A 9 22.15 27.70 -28.61
C GLN A 9 22.36 26.53 -27.65
N ILE A 10 22.77 26.78 -26.41
CA ILE A 10 22.92 25.75 -25.37
C ILE A 10 21.56 25.09 -25.07
N ARG A 11 20.52 25.90 -24.88
CA ARG A 11 19.16 25.42 -24.62
C ARG A 11 18.61 24.59 -25.79
N SER A 12 18.84 25.04 -27.02
CA SER A 12 18.41 24.32 -28.22
C SER A 12 19.16 22.99 -28.37
N TYR A 13 20.43 22.94 -28.00
CA TYR A 13 21.21 21.71 -27.99
C TYR A 13 20.67 20.70 -26.96
N LEU A 14 20.35 21.12 -25.74
CA LEU A 14 19.75 20.25 -24.72
C LEU A 14 18.38 19.71 -25.18
N LEU A 15 17.54 20.54 -25.80
CA LEU A 15 16.28 20.08 -26.37
C LEU A 15 16.48 19.06 -27.51
N GLN A 16 17.49 19.27 -28.37
CA GLN A 16 17.83 18.31 -29.43
C GLN A 16 18.37 16.97 -28.91
N GLN A 17 19.07 17.01 -27.77
CA GLN A 17 19.54 15.81 -27.06
C GLN A 17 18.40 15.03 -26.39
N GLY A 18 17.18 15.57 -26.34
CA GLY A 18 15.98 14.87 -25.87
C GLY A 18 15.69 15.03 -24.38
N PHE A 19 16.30 16.01 -23.72
CA PHE A 19 15.91 16.39 -22.36
C PHE A 19 14.47 16.90 -22.35
N THR A 20 13.65 16.43 -21.39
CA THR A 20 12.22 16.76 -21.34
C THR A 20 11.82 17.60 -20.14
N ASN A 21 12.63 17.57 -19.07
CA ASN A 21 12.34 18.32 -17.85
C ASN A 21 12.81 19.79 -17.98
N PRO A 22 11.91 20.79 -17.95
CA PRO A 22 12.26 22.20 -18.11
C PRO A 22 13.14 22.75 -16.98
N GLU A 23 12.95 22.30 -15.73
CA GLU A 23 13.78 22.72 -14.60
C GLU A 23 15.22 22.22 -14.76
N LEU A 24 15.38 20.95 -15.16
CA LEU A 24 16.69 20.37 -15.44
C LEU A 24 17.39 21.05 -16.62
N ILE A 25 16.63 21.42 -17.66
CA ILE A 25 17.17 22.16 -18.80
C ILE A 25 17.70 23.51 -18.32
N ASP A 26 16.95 24.24 -17.49
CA ASP A 26 17.38 25.56 -17.01
C ASP A 26 18.61 25.45 -16.10
N ASP A 27 18.66 24.47 -15.20
CA ASP A 27 19.84 24.19 -14.37
C ASP A 27 21.07 23.81 -15.21
N LEU A 28 20.90 22.96 -16.24
CA LEU A 28 21.98 22.56 -17.13
C LEU A 28 22.45 23.73 -18.02
N VAL A 29 21.54 24.58 -18.47
CA VAL A 29 21.88 25.80 -19.21
C VAL A 29 22.74 26.71 -18.34
N ASP A 30 22.35 26.95 -17.09
CA ASP A 30 23.12 27.79 -16.16
C ASP A 30 24.49 27.18 -15.88
N HIS A 31 24.55 25.87 -15.63
CA HIS A 31 25.81 25.22 -15.28
C HIS A 31 26.79 25.15 -16.46
N LEU A 32 26.29 24.84 -17.67
CA LEU A 32 27.07 24.92 -18.91
C LEU A 32 27.50 26.36 -19.20
N SER A 33 26.62 27.32 -18.93
CA SER A 33 26.90 28.75 -19.14
C SER A 33 28.07 29.21 -18.28
N CYS A 34 28.05 28.93 -16.97
CA CYS A 34 29.16 29.26 -16.08
C CYS A 34 30.48 28.58 -16.50
N GLU A 35 30.46 27.31 -16.90
CA GLU A 35 31.70 26.64 -17.31
C GLU A 35 32.27 27.16 -18.63
N ILE A 36 31.40 27.53 -19.57
CA ILE A 36 31.85 28.19 -20.81
C ILE A 36 32.45 29.56 -20.48
N GLU A 37 31.89 30.31 -19.54
CA GLU A 37 32.45 31.59 -19.11
C GLU A 37 33.84 31.43 -18.49
N LEU A 38 34.01 30.43 -17.61
CA LEU A 38 35.32 30.12 -17.03
C LEU A 38 36.35 29.74 -18.09
N LEU A 39 35.98 28.89 -19.06
CA LEU A 39 36.89 28.47 -20.14
C LEU A 39 37.25 29.60 -21.11
N ILE A 40 36.35 30.56 -21.32
CA ILE A 40 36.61 31.74 -22.15
C ILE A 40 37.52 32.73 -21.41
N GLU A 41 37.30 32.94 -20.12
CA GLU A 41 38.05 33.92 -19.32
C GLU A 41 39.44 33.42 -18.92
N ASP A 42 39.58 32.16 -18.49
CA ASP A 42 40.84 31.61 -17.99
C ASP A 42 41.75 31.07 -19.09
N GLU A 43 41.20 30.46 -20.13
CA GLU A 43 41.98 29.76 -21.18
C GLU A 43 42.00 30.52 -22.53
N GLN A 44 41.32 31.68 -22.62
CA GLN A 44 41.18 32.49 -23.84
C GLN A 44 40.73 31.68 -25.07
N MET A 45 39.83 30.72 -24.86
CA MET A 45 39.31 29.88 -25.93
C MET A 45 38.12 30.50 -26.64
N ASP A 46 37.96 30.18 -27.93
CA ASP A 46 36.75 30.52 -28.68
C ASP A 46 35.55 29.75 -28.15
N PHE A 47 34.36 30.36 -28.25
CA PHE A 47 33.10 29.83 -27.75
C PHE A 47 32.81 28.41 -28.27
N ALA A 48 33.11 28.12 -29.54
CA ALA A 48 32.87 26.81 -30.12
C ALA A 48 33.70 25.71 -29.43
N THR A 49 34.95 26.00 -29.10
CA THR A 49 35.88 25.09 -28.41
C THR A 49 35.52 24.97 -26.94
N ALA A 50 35.25 26.11 -26.28
CA ALA A 50 34.79 26.14 -24.89
C ALA A 50 33.48 25.35 -24.70
N PHE A 51 32.55 25.45 -25.66
CA PHE A 51 31.30 24.69 -25.62
C PHE A 51 31.52 23.18 -25.80
N SER A 52 32.45 22.77 -26.66
CA SER A 52 32.79 21.34 -26.82
C SER A 52 33.41 20.76 -25.54
N ASN A 53 34.33 21.50 -24.92
CA ASN A 53 34.99 21.08 -23.68
C ASN A 53 34.03 21.10 -22.48
N ALA A 54 33.16 22.12 -22.38
CA ALA A 54 32.14 22.20 -21.35
C ALA A 54 31.12 21.07 -21.45
N LYS A 55 30.75 20.64 -22.67
CA LYS A 55 29.88 19.46 -22.86
C LYS A 55 30.50 18.21 -22.29
N GLU A 56 31.74 17.90 -22.65
CA GLU A 56 32.43 16.68 -22.19
C GLU A 56 32.62 16.68 -20.66
N LYS A 57 32.85 17.86 -20.07
CA LYS A 57 33.03 18.04 -18.63
C LYS A 57 31.72 17.98 -17.83
N VAL A 58 30.66 18.63 -18.31
CA VAL A 58 29.39 18.81 -17.57
C VAL A 58 28.36 17.73 -17.91
N MET A 59 28.36 17.22 -19.15
CA MET A 59 27.44 16.19 -19.62
C MET A 59 28.20 15.00 -20.21
N PRO A 60 28.51 14.00 -19.39
CA PRO A 60 28.99 12.73 -19.92
C PRO A 60 27.90 12.02 -20.76
N ASP A 61 28.30 11.13 -21.66
CA ASP A 61 27.46 10.43 -22.67
C ASP A 61 26.17 9.77 -22.13
N TYR A 62 26.04 9.60 -20.81
CA TYR A 62 24.94 8.94 -20.12
C TYR A 62 23.94 9.90 -19.43
N ALA A 63 24.05 11.22 -19.56
CA ALA A 63 23.18 12.18 -18.88
C ALA A 63 21.67 11.97 -19.17
N ILE A 64 21.32 11.64 -20.41
CA ILE A 64 19.93 11.33 -20.82
C ILE A 64 19.46 9.98 -20.26
N GLN A 65 20.36 9.00 -20.15
CA GLN A 65 20.04 7.72 -19.51
C GLN A 65 19.76 7.92 -18.03
N ILE A 66 20.50 8.81 -17.35
CA ILE A 66 20.24 9.17 -15.95
C ILE A 66 18.86 9.81 -15.80
N GLU A 67 18.44 10.77 -16.63
CA GLU A 67 17.10 11.37 -16.54
C GLU A 67 16.00 10.33 -16.73
N ASN A 68 16.14 9.45 -17.73
CA ASN A 68 15.18 8.40 -18.02
C ASN A 68 15.10 7.35 -16.89
N ASP A 69 16.24 6.94 -16.35
CA ASP A 69 16.30 6.02 -15.22
C ASP A 69 15.71 6.65 -13.97
N LEU A 70 15.98 7.93 -13.72
CA LEU A 70 15.40 8.67 -12.60
C LEU A 70 13.88 8.74 -12.72
N LYS A 71 13.35 9.08 -13.90
CA LYS A 71 11.91 9.14 -14.18
C LYS A 71 11.25 7.77 -14.03
N PHE A 72 11.91 6.72 -14.50
CA PHE A 72 11.44 5.34 -14.33
C PHE A 72 11.42 4.91 -12.85
N LEU A 73 12.50 5.17 -12.12
CA LEU A 73 12.66 4.80 -10.71
C LEU A 73 11.75 5.60 -9.78
N THR A 74 11.51 6.87 -10.07
CA THR A 74 10.63 7.72 -9.24
C THR A 74 9.16 7.46 -9.54
N THR A 75 8.77 7.41 -10.82
CA THR A 75 7.36 7.38 -11.19
C THR A 75 6.83 5.96 -11.31
N LYS A 76 7.53 5.11 -12.09
CA LYS A 76 7.02 3.77 -12.43
C LYS A 76 7.16 2.80 -11.27
N LYS A 77 8.30 2.82 -10.56
CA LYS A 77 8.54 1.96 -9.39
C LYS A 77 7.60 2.30 -8.24
N TYR A 78 7.42 3.59 -7.95
CA TYR A 78 6.52 4.05 -6.87
C TYR A 78 5.05 3.70 -7.17
N ASN A 79 4.57 3.98 -8.38
CA ASN A 79 3.22 3.58 -8.80
C ASN A 79 3.02 2.07 -8.76
N THR A 80 4.03 1.28 -9.16
CA THR A 80 3.97 -0.18 -9.07
C THR A 80 3.93 -0.66 -7.62
N MET A 81 4.69 -0.03 -6.73
CA MET A 81 4.73 -0.37 -5.31
C MET A 81 3.40 -0.08 -4.61
N ILE A 82 2.80 1.10 -4.85
CA ILE A 82 1.48 1.45 -4.31
C ILE A 82 0.42 0.46 -4.80
N LYS A 83 0.42 0.11 -6.09
CA LYS A 83 -0.52 -0.88 -6.65
C LYS A 83 -0.41 -2.23 -5.96
N LYS A 84 0.83 -2.70 -5.73
CA LYS A 84 1.09 -3.96 -5.00
C LYS A 84 0.59 -3.87 -3.55
N LEU A 85 0.87 -2.76 -2.87
CA LEU A 85 0.46 -2.57 -1.48
C LEU A 85 -1.07 -2.53 -1.35
N ALA A 86 -1.75 -1.82 -2.25
CA ALA A 86 -3.21 -1.76 -2.29
C ALA A 86 -3.84 -3.13 -2.57
N PHE A 87 -3.24 -3.91 -3.48
CA PHE A 87 -3.68 -5.27 -3.78
C PHE A 87 -3.52 -6.21 -2.57
N ILE A 88 -2.33 -6.22 -1.95
CA ILE A 88 -2.04 -7.03 -0.77
C ILE A 88 -2.93 -6.59 0.40
N GLY A 89 -3.06 -5.30 0.64
CA GLY A 89 -3.88 -4.73 1.72
C GLY A 89 -5.37 -5.05 1.56
N GLY A 90 -5.90 -4.93 0.34
CA GLY A 90 -7.27 -5.33 0.03
C GLY A 90 -7.51 -6.83 0.25
N TYR A 91 -6.58 -7.68 -0.20
CA TYR A 91 -6.70 -9.14 0.01
C TYR A 91 -6.58 -9.52 1.49
N ALA A 92 -5.62 -8.93 2.21
CA ALA A 92 -5.44 -9.16 3.64
C ALA A 92 -6.68 -8.72 4.44
N SER A 93 -7.26 -7.57 4.10
CA SER A 93 -8.54 -7.13 4.68
C SER A 93 -9.65 -8.15 4.45
N ALA A 94 -9.83 -8.63 3.22
CA ALA A 94 -10.86 -9.63 2.92
C ALA A 94 -10.65 -10.93 3.69
N VAL A 95 -9.41 -11.40 3.83
CA VAL A 95 -9.09 -12.59 4.64
C VAL A 95 -9.40 -12.36 6.12
N CYS A 96 -9.02 -11.22 6.69
CA CYS A 96 -9.36 -10.86 8.07
C CYS A 96 -10.88 -10.79 8.27
N LEU A 97 -11.63 -10.24 7.31
CA LEU A 97 -13.09 -10.21 7.36
C LEU A 97 -13.68 -11.63 7.36
N CYS A 98 -13.16 -12.53 6.52
CA CYS A 98 -13.58 -13.93 6.52
C CYS A 98 -13.33 -14.58 7.89
N PHE A 99 -12.15 -14.36 8.51
CA PHE A 99 -11.88 -14.88 9.85
C PHE A 99 -12.82 -14.30 10.91
N ALA A 100 -13.12 -13.00 10.85
CA ALA A 100 -14.09 -12.37 11.74
C ALA A 100 -15.47 -13.07 11.66
N ILE A 101 -15.97 -13.27 10.44
CA ILE A 101 -17.25 -13.95 10.20
C ILE A 101 -17.20 -15.41 10.68
N LEU A 102 -16.09 -16.12 10.43
CA LEU A 102 -15.91 -17.51 10.84
C LEU A 102 -15.93 -17.65 12.37
N PHE A 103 -15.15 -16.85 13.10
CA PHE A 103 -15.11 -16.92 14.57
C PHE A 103 -16.44 -16.49 15.20
N PHE A 104 -17.09 -15.46 14.65
CA PHE A 104 -18.42 -15.06 15.07
C PHE A 104 -19.44 -16.19 14.88
N SER A 105 -19.43 -16.82 13.70
CA SER A 105 -20.31 -17.95 13.40
C SER A 105 -20.04 -19.14 14.32
N GLN A 106 -18.77 -19.50 14.54
CA GLN A 106 -18.40 -20.59 15.46
C GLN A 106 -18.81 -20.31 16.90
N SER A 107 -18.73 -19.05 17.36
CA SER A 107 -19.20 -18.66 18.70
C SER A 107 -20.71 -18.91 18.84
N LEU A 108 -21.50 -18.50 17.86
CA LEU A 108 -22.95 -18.72 17.84
C LEU A 108 -23.34 -20.20 17.69
N LEU A 109 -22.69 -20.93 16.79
CA LEU A 109 -22.96 -22.36 16.58
C LEU A 109 -22.53 -23.19 17.80
N GLY A 110 -21.41 -22.83 18.45
CA GLY A 110 -20.93 -23.47 19.67
C GLY A 110 -21.94 -23.34 20.81
N SER A 111 -22.47 -22.12 21.03
CA SER A 111 -23.54 -21.88 22.00
C SER A 111 -24.76 -22.80 21.76
N LYS A 112 -25.29 -22.84 20.53
CA LYS A 112 -26.42 -23.73 20.20
C LYS A 112 -26.08 -25.22 20.38
N GLY A 113 -24.90 -25.65 19.96
CA GLY A 113 -24.45 -27.04 20.12
C GLY A 113 -24.37 -27.45 21.60
N SER A 114 -23.90 -26.54 22.46
CA SER A 114 -23.85 -26.78 23.90
C SER A 114 -25.24 -26.90 24.54
N GLU A 115 -26.21 -26.12 24.07
CA GLU A 115 -27.60 -26.21 24.53
C GLU A 115 -28.22 -27.57 24.19
N PHE A 116 -28.02 -28.04 22.96
CA PHE A 116 -28.47 -29.38 22.57
C PHE A 116 -27.80 -30.47 23.38
N LYS A 117 -26.49 -30.36 23.66
CA LYS A 117 -25.76 -31.31 24.50
C LYS A 117 -26.32 -31.33 25.93
N MET A 118 -26.61 -30.16 26.51
CA MET A 118 -27.24 -30.06 27.83
C MET A 118 -28.63 -30.69 27.85
N GLN A 119 -29.46 -30.43 26.84
CA GLN A 119 -30.80 -31.02 26.71
C GLN A 119 -30.74 -32.55 26.58
N ALA A 120 -29.79 -33.07 25.79
CA ALA A 120 -29.58 -34.50 25.64
C ALA A 120 -29.15 -35.18 26.95
N ILE A 121 -28.19 -34.59 27.67
CA ILE A 121 -27.73 -35.08 28.98
C ILE A 121 -28.89 -35.07 30.00
N GLN A 122 -29.70 -34.01 30.00
CA GLN A 122 -30.87 -33.91 30.86
C GLN A 122 -31.93 -34.98 30.52
N ALA A 123 -32.23 -35.18 29.23
CA ALA A 123 -33.17 -36.19 28.77
C ALA A 123 -32.70 -37.61 29.10
N GLU A 124 -31.41 -37.91 28.91
CA GLU A 124 -30.79 -39.19 29.27
C GLU A 124 -30.93 -39.46 30.76
N TYR A 125 -30.62 -38.47 31.61
CA TYR A 125 -30.77 -38.58 33.06
C TYR A 125 -32.19 -38.92 33.50
N TYR A 126 -33.21 -38.19 33.01
CA TYR A 126 -34.60 -38.47 33.39
C TYR A 126 -35.10 -39.82 32.84
N SER A 127 -34.62 -40.24 31.67
CA SER A 127 -34.97 -41.54 31.10
C SER A 127 -34.38 -42.71 31.91
N ALA A 128 -33.18 -42.54 32.46
CA ALA A 128 -32.48 -43.55 33.26
C ALA A 128 -32.95 -43.58 34.73
N ASN A 129 -33.65 -42.53 35.20
CA ASN A 129 -34.04 -42.37 36.60
C ASN A 129 -35.52 -41.97 36.74
N PRO A 130 -36.47 -42.81 36.25
CA PRO A 130 -37.89 -42.48 36.16
C PRO A 130 -38.55 -42.27 37.53
N ASP A 131 -38.04 -42.93 38.57
CA ASP A 131 -38.59 -42.85 39.94
C ASP A 131 -37.99 -41.68 40.74
N GLY A 132 -37.05 -40.92 40.17
CA GLY A 132 -36.44 -39.75 40.80
C GLY A 132 -35.62 -40.06 42.06
N THR A 133 -35.09 -41.29 42.18
CA THR A 133 -34.39 -41.76 43.40
C THR A 133 -32.94 -41.30 43.47
N ILE A 134 -32.27 -41.11 42.33
CA ILE A 134 -30.91 -40.55 42.27
C ILE A 134 -30.98 -39.02 42.37
N SER A 135 -30.07 -38.42 43.15
CA SER A 135 -29.96 -36.96 43.30
C SER A 135 -29.54 -36.26 42.00
N PRO A 136 -30.12 -35.09 41.65
CA PRO A 136 -29.73 -34.32 40.47
C PRO A 136 -28.43 -33.52 40.66
N TYR A 137 -27.84 -33.51 41.86
CA TYR A 137 -26.67 -32.68 42.16
C TYR A 137 -25.49 -32.90 41.18
N GLY A 138 -25.20 -34.15 40.83
CA GLY A 138 -24.13 -34.48 39.86
C GLY A 138 -24.44 -34.00 38.44
N LEU A 139 -25.71 -34.06 38.03
CA LEU A 139 -26.20 -33.56 36.75
C LEU A 139 -26.07 -32.03 36.69
N GLU A 140 -26.52 -31.33 37.72
CA GLU A 140 -26.41 -29.86 37.80
C GLU A 140 -24.96 -29.40 37.76
N GLN A 141 -24.07 -30.09 38.48
CA GLN A 141 -22.64 -29.79 38.45
C GLN A 141 -22.06 -29.97 37.04
N GLN A 142 -22.41 -31.05 36.34
CA GLN A 142 -21.96 -31.31 34.96
C GLN A 142 -22.53 -30.30 33.95
N MET A 143 -23.79 -29.89 34.10
CA MET A 143 -24.39 -28.87 33.25
C MET A 143 -23.74 -27.50 33.48
N ASN A 144 -23.45 -27.16 34.74
CA ASN A 144 -22.79 -25.90 35.09
C ASN A 144 -21.36 -25.82 34.55
N THR A 145 -20.59 -26.91 34.59
CA THR A 145 -19.25 -26.94 33.99
C THR A 145 -19.31 -26.78 32.48
N ILE A 146 -20.22 -27.47 31.79
CA ILE A 146 -20.44 -27.31 30.34
C ILE A 146 -20.84 -25.87 29.99
N ARG A 147 -21.73 -25.24 30.76
CA ARG A 147 -22.10 -23.83 30.54
C ARG A 147 -20.93 -22.89 30.68
N LEU A 148 -20.14 -23.05 31.75
CA LEU A 148 -18.99 -22.19 32.01
C LEU A 148 -17.93 -22.34 30.91
N GLU A 149 -17.61 -23.57 30.52
CA GLU A 149 -16.65 -23.86 29.45
C GLU A 149 -17.07 -23.23 28.12
N ASN A 150 -18.34 -23.40 27.73
CA ASN A 150 -18.86 -22.81 26.49
C ASN A 150 -18.92 -21.28 26.56
N ALA A 151 -19.25 -20.70 27.72
CA ALA A 151 -19.26 -19.25 27.88
C ALA A 151 -17.85 -18.66 27.70
N VAL A 152 -16.83 -19.30 28.28
CA VAL A 152 -15.43 -18.88 28.13
C VAL A 152 -14.96 -19.03 26.68
N GLU A 153 -15.23 -20.18 26.05
CA GLU A 153 -14.82 -20.42 24.65
C GLU A 153 -15.54 -19.47 23.67
N SER A 154 -16.83 -19.24 23.88
CA SER A 154 -17.64 -18.32 23.07
C SER A 154 -17.16 -16.88 23.22
N SER A 155 -16.81 -16.43 24.43
CA SER A 155 -16.24 -15.10 24.68
C SER A 155 -14.91 -14.92 23.93
N LEU A 156 -13.99 -15.87 24.04
CA LEU A 156 -12.69 -15.80 23.35
C LEU A 156 -12.85 -15.72 21.83
N LYS A 157 -13.76 -16.53 21.26
CA LYS A 157 -14.05 -16.48 19.82
C LYS A 157 -14.69 -15.16 19.40
N PHE A 158 -15.52 -14.58 20.26
CA PHE A 158 -16.13 -13.27 20.01
C PHE A 158 -15.08 -12.15 19.99
N ASP A 159 -14.18 -12.14 20.97
CA ASP A 159 -13.07 -11.17 21.05
C ASP A 159 -12.14 -11.26 19.83
N LEU A 160 -11.84 -12.50 19.39
CA LEU A 160 -11.08 -12.73 18.16
C LEU A 160 -11.83 -12.20 16.93
N ALA A 161 -13.13 -12.46 16.83
CA ALA A 161 -13.95 -11.99 15.72
C ALA A 161 -13.93 -10.46 15.62
N GLU A 162 -14.11 -9.77 16.76
CA GLU A 162 -14.05 -8.31 16.84
C GLU A 162 -12.67 -7.78 16.43
N THR A 163 -11.60 -8.38 16.94
CA THR A 163 -10.22 -7.98 16.61
C THR A 163 -9.96 -8.09 15.11
N PHE A 164 -10.32 -9.22 14.49
CA PHE A 164 -10.16 -9.41 13.05
C PHE A 164 -11.02 -8.46 12.21
N LEU A 165 -12.22 -8.12 12.69
CA LEU A 165 -13.09 -7.13 12.04
C LEU A 165 -12.45 -5.74 12.03
N ILE A 166 -11.92 -5.31 13.17
CA ILE A 166 -11.25 -4.01 13.30
C ILE A 166 -10.01 -3.96 12.40
N ILE A 167 -9.16 -4.99 12.43
CA ILE A 167 -7.97 -5.09 11.57
C ILE A 167 -8.37 -5.04 10.09
N SER A 168 -9.40 -5.79 9.70
CA SER A 168 -9.91 -5.77 8.33
C SER A 168 -10.29 -4.36 7.89
N PHE A 169 -11.03 -3.63 8.73
CA PHE A 169 -11.48 -2.27 8.42
C PHE A 169 -10.29 -1.30 8.30
N ILE A 170 -9.33 -1.38 9.22
CA ILE A 170 -8.13 -0.54 9.20
C ILE A 170 -7.32 -0.79 7.93
N LEU A 171 -7.08 -2.06 7.57
CA LEU A 171 -6.34 -2.41 6.35
C LEU A 171 -7.05 -1.92 5.09
N PHE A 172 -8.37 -2.07 5.03
CA PHE A 172 -9.16 -1.57 3.91
C PHE A 172 -9.10 -0.05 3.78
N ALA A 173 -9.32 0.66 4.91
CA ALA A 173 -9.36 2.11 4.95
C ALA A 173 -8.00 2.77 4.70
N SER A 174 -6.91 2.16 5.16
CA SER A 174 -5.57 2.73 5.05
C SER A 174 -4.83 2.35 3.76
N LEU A 175 -5.05 1.14 3.22
CA LEU A 175 -4.27 0.63 2.09
C LEU A 175 -5.07 0.63 0.79
N TYR A 176 -6.32 0.14 0.82
CA TYR A 176 -7.11 -0.05 -0.39
C TYR A 176 -7.83 1.23 -0.84
N LEU A 177 -8.53 1.90 0.09
CA LEU A 177 -9.34 3.08 -0.22
C LEU A 177 -8.54 4.25 -0.81
N PRO A 178 -7.39 4.66 -0.26
CA PRO A 178 -6.61 5.79 -0.78
C PRO A 178 -6.14 5.53 -2.21
N TYR A 179 -5.71 4.31 -2.52
CA TYR A 179 -5.35 3.92 -3.88
C TYR A 179 -6.54 3.97 -4.83
N GLN A 180 -7.72 3.52 -4.40
CA GLN A 180 -8.94 3.57 -5.21
C GLN A 180 -9.30 5.02 -5.58
N PHE A 181 -9.31 5.92 -4.61
CA PHE A 181 -9.53 7.35 -4.84
C PHE A 181 -8.48 7.96 -5.76
N TYR A 182 -7.19 7.71 -5.51
CA TYR A 182 -6.10 8.19 -6.35
C TYR A 182 -6.25 7.70 -7.80
N SER A 183 -6.53 6.41 -8.01
CA SER A 183 -6.68 5.83 -9.34
C SER A 183 -7.87 6.42 -10.12
N LYS A 184 -8.97 6.76 -9.42
CA LYS A 184 -10.13 7.40 -10.02
C LYS A 184 -9.88 8.86 -10.34
N TYR A 185 -9.21 9.58 -9.44
CA TYR A 185 -8.78 10.96 -9.67
C TYR A 185 -7.90 11.06 -10.93
N GLN A 186 -6.88 10.21 -11.03
CA GLN A 186 -5.96 10.19 -12.17
C GLN A 186 -6.68 9.90 -13.50
N ARG A 187 -7.60 8.93 -13.51
CA ARG A 187 -8.44 8.65 -14.69
C ARG A 187 -9.34 9.81 -15.08
N SER A 188 -9.83 10.57 -14.10
CA SER A 188 -10.66 11.75 -14.35
C SER A 188 -9.85 12.86 -15.03
N GLU A 189 -8.62 13.13 -14.59
CA GLU A 189 -7.75 14.12 -15.23
C GLU A 189 -7.39 13.72 -16.67
N GLU A 190 -7.04 12.45 -16.89
CA GLU A 190 -6.76 11.93 -18.24
C GLU A 190 -7.95 12.12 -19.19
N SER A 191 -9.18 11.93 -18.70
CA SER A 191 -10.40 12.13 -19.51
C SER A 191 -10.67 13.59 -19.85
N LEU A 192 -10.29 14.53 -18.97
CA LEU A 192 -10.45 15.97 -19.20
C LEU A 192 -9.43 16.53 -20.19
N GLN A 193 -8.25 15.92 -20.29
CA GLN A 193 -7.22 16.31 -21.26
C GLN A 193 -7.50 15.81 -22.69
N GLN A 194 -8.43 14.87 -22.85
CA GLN A 194 -8.82 14.30 -24.15
C GLN A 194 -10.13 14.89 -24.71
N ALA A 195 -10.80 15.77 -23.97
CA ALA A 195 -12.05 16.45 -24.34
C ALA A 195 -11.78 17.89 -24.82
#